data_AF-A0A4D5SAI8-F1
#
_entry.id   AF-A0A4D5SAI8-F1
#
_cell.length_a   1.000
_cell.length_b   1.000
_cell.length_c   1.000
_cell.angle_alpha   90.00
_cell.angle_beta   90.00
_cell.angle_gamma   90.00
#
_symmetry.space_group_name_H-M   'P 1'
#
loop_
_entity.id
_entity.type
_entity.pdbx_description
1 polymer ?
#
loop_
_entity_poly.entity_id
_entity_poly.type
_entity_poly.pdbx_seq_one_letter_code
_entity_poly.pdbx_strand_id
1 'polypeptide(L)'
;SSQQFFRRTRKPDTVASWDALATTTAKPTPNTDLARAGRQLCDSTPTNTWLESFRNSPREGVNAVKEHLMSDQVLSHVSKNIGTSDLILCADFPPEQTTLANVLMALVGGLARDCGKDRACLFVRDFVLAQLVGKDVNELWVVDKPIERLASLLQGQGMSPAEPRLLWDSGRTTLEASYCVGFYSDKKLLGSSVGETVEIAQEMAARDALRRWYGLELNRAPLSFGRQGGELAGEAKRLAVETSTP
;
A
#
# COMPACT_ATOMS: atom_id res chain seq x y z
N SER A 1 40.75 -12.84 -48.01
CA SER A 1 40.28 -11.62 -47.33
C SER A 1 40.65 -11.67 -45.86
N SER A 2 41.66 -10.88 -45.50
CA SER A 2 42.25 -10.78 -44.17
C SER A 2 41.47 -9.75 -43.34
N GLN A 3 40.95 -10.13 -42.16
CA GLN A 3 40.43 -9.16 -41.20
C GLN A 3 41.48 -8.87 -40.13
N GLN A 4 41.93 -7.62 -40.10
CA GLN A 4 42.94 -7.10 -39.18
C GLN A 4 42.33 -6.93 -37.78
N PHE A 5 42.88 -7.66 -36.82
CA PHE A 5 42.66 -7.43 -35.39
C PHE A 5 43.37 -6.14 -34.96
N PHE A 6 42.60 -5.15 -34.51
CA PHE A 6 43.12 -3.87 -34.03
C PHE A 6 43.62 -4.02 -32.58
N ARG A 7 44.89 -4.40 -32.39
CA ARG A 7 45.56 -4.30 -31.07
C ARG A 7 46.05 -2.86 -30.86
N ARG A 8 45.32 -2.08 -30.07
CA ARG A 8 45.85 -0.80 -29.53
C ARG A 8 46.87 -1.11 -28.44
N THR A 9 48.15 -0.99 -28.76
CA THR A 9 49.23 -0.93 -27.78
C THR A 9 49.18 0.44 -27.09
N ARG A 10 49.01 0.48 -25.76
CA ARG A 10 49.21 1.72 -24.99
C ARG A 10 50.71 2.00 -24.91
N LYS A 11 51.11 3.19 -25.36
CA LYS A 11 52.43 3.78 -25.09
C LYS A 11 52.57 3.96 -23.57
N PRO A 12 53.69 3.57 -22.94
CA PRO A 12 54.02 4.10 -21.62
C PRO A 12 54.46 5.55 -21.81
N ASP A 13 54.14 6.42 -20.85
CA ASP A 13 54.70 7.77 -20.61
C ASP A 13 53.61 8.80 -20.34
N THR A 14 53.00 8.71 -19.17
CA THR A 14 52.74 9.81 -18.20
C THR A 14 51.91 9.20 -17.08
N VAL A 15 52.59 8.58 -16.11
CA VAL A 15 51.98 8.27 -14.81
C VAL A 15 51.97 9.57 -14.00
N ALA A 16 51.22 10.57 -14.48
CA ALA A 16 50.81 11.69 -13.65
C ALA A 16 49.77 11.11 -12.68
N SER A 17 50.17 11.04 -11.42
CA SER A 17 49.53 10.38 -10.30
C SER A 17 48.00 10.52 -10.27
N TRP A 18 47.30 9.42 -10.51
CA TRP A 18 45.88 9.29 -10.13
C TRP A 18 45.68 9.48 -8.61
N ASP A 19 46.75 9.34 -7.82
CA ASP A 19 46.77 9.60 -6.38
C ASP A 19 46.59 11.08 -6.02
N ALA A 20 46.89 12.02 -6.92
CA ALA A 20 46.75 13.46 -6.65
C ALA A 20 45.30 13.97 -6.76
N LEU A 21 44.39 13.21 -7.39
CA LEU A 21 42.96 13.51 -7.40
C LEU A 21 42.20 12.83 -6.24
N ALA A 22 42.86 11.94 -5.49
CA ALA A 22 42.25 11.21 -4.38
C ALA A 22 42.12 12.05 -3.10
N THR A 23 42.72 13.24 -3.04
CA THR A 23 42.88 14.02 -1.80
C THR A 23 41.69 14.92 -1.44
N THR A 24 40.55 14.78 -2.13
CA THR A 24 39.27 15.34 -1.66
C THR A 24 38.19 14.26 -1.68
N THR A 25 38.51 13.05 -1.25
CA THR A 25 37.50 12.03 -0.99
C THR A 25 36.88 12.29 0.38
N ALA A 26 35.86 13.16 0.40
CA ALA A 26 35.00 13.29 1.57
C ALA A 26 34.51 11.90 1.98
N LYS A 27 34.67 11.56 3.27
CA LYS A 27 34.25 10.27 3.82
C LYS A 27 32.79 9.99 3.43
N PRO A 28 32.46 8.81 2.86
CA PRO A 28 31.09 8.51 2.46
C PRO A 28 30.19 8.62 3.69
N THR A 29 29.20 9.51 3.60
CA THR A 29 28.24 9.73 4.69
C THR A 29 27.19 8.62 4.64
N PRO A 30 26.83 7.99 5.77
CA PRO A 30 25.80 6.97 5.79
C PRO A 30 24.43 7.57 5.42
N ASN A 31 23.59 6.76 4.77
CA ASN A 31 22.25 7.14 4.35
C ASN A 31 21.19 6.97 5.47
N THR A 32 21.61 6.71 6.71
CA THR A 32 20.73 6.37 7.85
C THR A 32 19.73 7.47 8.19
N ASP A 33 20.16 8.73 8.12
CA ASP A 33 19.30 9.86 8.47
C ASP A 33 18.25 10.13 7.39
N LEU A 34 18.65 10.01 6.12
CA LEU A 34 17.73 10.11 4.99
C LEU A 34 16.73 8.95 5.00
N ALA A 35 17.19 7.73 5.29
CA ALA A 35 16.32 6.56 5.40
C ALA A 35 15.29 6.73 6.54
N ARG A 36 15.71 7.28 7.69
CA ARG A 36 14.80 7.58 8.80
C ARG A 36 13.75 8.62 8.42
N ALA A 37 14.16 9.71 7.77
CA ALA A 37 13.25 10.75 7.32
C ALA A 37 12.25 10.22 6.26
N GLY A 38 12.73 9.45 5.29
CA GLY A 38 11.88 8.82 4.27
C GLY A 38 10.90 7.82 4.88
N ARG A 39 11.34 7.01 5.85
CA ARG A 39 10.46 6.07 6.56
C ARG A 39 9.32 6.80 7.29
N GLN A 40 9.58 7.92 7.95
CA GLN A 40 8.53 8.73 8.59
C GLN A 40 7.50 9.28 7.59
N LEU A 41 7.94 9.66 6.38
CA LEU A 41 7.04 10.11 5.31
C LEU A 41 6.22 8.95 4.72
N CYS A 42 6.86 7.80 4.47
CA CYS A 42 6.19 6.58 4.01
C CYS A 42 5.23 6.01 5.07
N ASP A 43 5.45 6.30 6.35
CA ASP A 43 4.58 5.88 7.44
C ASP A 43 3.27 6.68 7.49
N SER A 44 3.35 7.99 7.20
CA SER A 44 2.22 8.92 7.32
C SER A 44 1.43 9.10 6.03
N THR A 45 2.09 9.09 4.87
CA THR A 45 1.47 9.41 3.58
C THR A 45 0.41 8.39 3.12
N PRO A 46 0.69 7.07 3.12
CA PRO A 46 -0.29 6.07 2.71
C PRO A 46 -1.51 6.05 3.64
N THR A 47 -1.30 6.19 4.95
CA THR A 47 -2.38 6.25 5.94
C THR A 47 -3.31 7.45 5.69
N ASN A 48 -2.75 8.64 5.44
CA ASN A 48 -3.56 9.83 5.16
C ASN A 48 -4.36 9.67 3.86
N THR A 49 -3.69 9.25 2.79
CA THR A 49 -4.34 9.02 1.48
C THR A 49 -5.42 7.94 1.57
N TRP A 50 -5.19 6.90 2.38
CA TRP A 50 -6.17 5.84 2.63
C TRP A 50 -7.39 6.39 3.37
N LEU A 51 -7.21 7.13 4.45
CA LEU A 51 -8.31 7.70 5.24
C LEU A 51 -9.13 8.73 4.44
N GLU A 52 -8.50 9.46 3.53
CA GLU A 52 -9.19 10.34 2.58
C GLU A 52 -10.12 9.56 1.66
N SER A 53 -9.67 8.40 1.18
CA SER A 53 -10.42 7.51 0.29
C SER A 53 -11.49 6.69 1.05
N PHE A 54 -11.22 6.34 2.31
CA PHE A 54 -12.03 5.45 3.13
C PHE A 54 -12.27 6.01 4.53
N ARG A 55 -13.20 6.96 4.64
CA ARG A 55 -13.50 7.64 5.91
C ARG A 55 -13.96 6.70 7.03
N ASN A 56 -14.62 5.59 6.67
CA ASN A 56 -15.19 4.66 7.63
C ASN A 56 -14.29 3.46 7.94
N SER A 57 -13.07 3.42 7.41
CA SER A 57 -12.17 2.26 7.56
C SER A 57 -11.80 2.04 9.04
N PRO A 58 -11.86 0.79 9.54
CA PRO A 58 -11.46 0.47 10.90
C PRO A 58 -9.94 0.65 11.07
N ARG A 59 -9.50 1.07 12.27
CA ARG A 59 -8.09 1.33 12.56
C ARG A 59 -7.22 0.09 12.32
N GLU A 60 -7.75 -1.08 12.65
CA GLU A 60 -7.09 -2.37 12.46
C GLU A 60 -6.79 -2.62 10.98
N GLY A 61 -7.75 -2.33 10.08
CA GLY A 61 -7.56 -2.49 8.65
C GLY A 61 -6.55 -1.51 8.06
N VAL A 62 -6.59 -0.25 8.50
CA VAL A 62 -5.60 0.77 8.09
C VAL A 62 -4.18 0.35 8.50
N ASN A 63 -4.03 -0.16 9.72
CA ASN A 63 -2.73 -0.62 10.24
C ASN A 63 -2.21 -1.83 9.47
N ALA A 64 -3.07 -2.79 9.13
CA ALA A 64 -2.67 -3.96 8.34
C ALA A 64 -2.21 -3.58 6.93
N VAL A 65 -2.92 -2.67 6.26
CA VAL A 65 -2.52 -2.13 4.95
C VAL A 65 -1.16 -1.43 5.05
N LYS A 66 -0.99 -0.61 6.09
CA LYS A 66 0.26 0.11 6.36
C LYS A 66 1.42 -0.86 6.60
N GLU A 67 1.24 -1.85 7.46
CA GLU A 67 2.26 -2.85 7.78
C GLU A 67 2.68 -3.64 6.53
N HIS A 68 1.70 -4.04 5.70
CA HIS A 68 1.96 -4.71 4.44
C HIS A 68 2.77 -3.83 3.47
N LEU A 69 2.37 -2.57 3.28
CA LEU A 69 3.09 -1.62 2.40
C LEU A 69 4.51 -1.30 2.90
N MET A 70 4.70 -1.27 4.21
CA MET A 70 5.98 -0.99 4.86
C MET A 70 6.84 -2.24 5.06
N SER A 71 6.37 -3.41 4.64
CA SER A 71 7.14 -4.65 4.69
C SER A 71 8.37 -4.57 3.78
N ASP A 72 9.47 -5.17 4.22
CA ASP A 72 10.71 -5.21 3.44
C ASP A 72 10.52 -5.92 2.10
N GLN A 73 9.56 -6.84 2.01
CA GLN A 73 9.19 -7.52 0.76
C GLN A 73 8.62 -6.52 -0.27
N VAL A 74 7.63 -5.72 0.11
CA VAL A 74 7.02 -4.74 -0.81
C VAL A 74 8.01 -3.64 -1.16
N LEU A 75 8.72 -3.10 -0.18
CA LEU A 75 9.67 -2.02 -0.40
C LEU A 75 10.86 -2.47 -1.27
N SER A 76 11.42 -3.65 -1.02
CA SER A 76 12.52 -4.18 -1.84
C SER A 76 12.06 -4.49 -3.27
N HIS A 77 10.83 -4.98 -3.45
CA HIS A 77 10.24 -5.22 -4.78
C HIS A 77 10.13 -3.91 -5.58
N VAL A 78 9.61 -2.85 -4.96
CA VAL A 78 9.55 -1.52 -5.59
C VAL A 78 10.95 -1.01 -5.92
N SER A 79 11.89 -1.13 -4.97
CA SER A 79 13.28 -0.68 -5.14
C SER A 79 13.97 -1.37 -6.33
N LYS A 80 13.82 -2.69 -6.46
CA LYS A 80 14.37 -3.46 -7.59
C LYS A 80 13.78 -2.99 -8.92
N ASN A 81 12.46 -2.79 -8.98
CA ASN A 81 11.78 -2.44 -10.24
C ASN A 81 12.04 -1.00 -10.71
N ILE A 82 12.44 -0.09 -9.82
CA ILE A 82 12.89 1.26 -10.22
C ILE A 82 14.39 1.30 -10.57
N GLY A 83 15.10 0.16 -10.47
CA GLY A 83 16.50 0.03 -10.86
C GLY A 83 17.52 0.38 -9.77
N THR A 84 17.13 0.45 -8.48
CA THR A 84 18.12 0.75 -7.43
C THR A 84 19.16 -0.35 -7.28
N SER A 85 18.83 -1.61 -7.62
CA SER A 85 19.76 -2.74 -7.50
C SER A 85 21.09 -2.50 -8.20
N ASP A 86 21.07 -1.73 -9.28
CA ASP A 86 22.24 -1.48 -10.14
C ASP A 86 23.00 -0.22 -9.71
N LEU A 87 22.39 0.62 -8.86
CA LEU A 87 22.93 1.91 -8.40
C LEU A 87 23.46 1.85 -6.96
N ILE A 88 23.04 0.86 -6.18
CA ILE A 88 23.41 0.75 -4.77
C ILE A 88 24.89 0.40 -4.64
N LEU A 89 25.58 1.17 -3.81
CA LEU A 89 26.92 0.84 -3.35
C LEU A 89 26.80 -0.01 -2.07
N CYS A 90 26.74 -1.32 -2.23
CA CYS A 90 26.73 -2.29 -1.13
C CYS A 90 27.82 -3.35 -1.31
N ALA A 91 28.23 -3.97 -0.19
CA ALA A 91 29.20 -5.05 -0.21
C ALA A 91 28.59 -6.38 -0.70
N ASP A 92 27.30 -6.58 -0.51
CA ASP A 92 26.60 -7.82 -0.79
C ASP A 92 25.96 -7.83 -2.19
N PHE A 93 26.14 -8.92 -2.94
CA PHE A 93 25.52 -9.12 -4.26
C PHE A 93 24.95 -10.55 -4.40
N PRO A 94 23.65 -10.72 -4.71
CA PRO A 94 22.64 -9.67 -4.87
C PRO A 94 22.31 -8.96 -3.54
N PRO A 95 21.91 -7.68 -3.57
CA PRO A 95 21.59 -6.93 -2.35
C PRO A 95 20.44 -7.57 -1.55
N GLU A 96 20.58 -7.58 -0.23
CA GLU A 96 19.55 -8.08 0.69
C GLU A 96 18.26 -7.22 0.61
N GLN A 97 17.10 -7.81 0.95
CA GLN A 97 15.81 -7.12 0.92
C GLN A 97 15.79 -5.91 1.85
N THR A 98 16.35 -6.05 3.05
CA THR A 98 16.49 -4.99 4.05
C THR A 98 17.32 -3.82 3.51
N THR A 99 18.43 -4.09 2.83
CA THR A 99 19.29 -3.09 2.19
C THR A 99 18.55 -2.32 1.10
N LEU A 100 17.81 -3.03 0.23
CA LEU A 100 16.99 -2.41 -0.81
C LEU A 100 15.87 -1.55 -0.24
N ALA A 101 15.14 -2.04 0.76
CA ALA A 101 14.10 -1.29 1.44
C ALA A 101 14.67 -0.01 2.09
N ASN A 102 15.81 -0.11 2.75
CA ASN A 102 16.49 1.04 3.36
C ASN A 102 16.95 2.07 2.32
N VAL A 103 17.46 1.62 1.17
CA VAL A 103 17.84 2.52 0.07
C VAL A 103 16.63 3.23 -0.51
N LEU A 104 15.51 2.54 -0.71
CA LEU A 104 14.28 3.17 -1.17
C LEU A 104 13.81 4.26 -0.19
N MET A 105 13.86 3.99 1.12
CA MET A 105 13.55 5.00 2.13
C MET A 105 14.53 6.19 2.08
N ALA A 106 15.83 5.93 1.90
CA ALA A 106 16.82 7.00 1.75
C ALA A 106 16.57 7.85 0.51
N LEU A 107 16.14 7.25 -0.60
CA LEU A 107 15.78 7.94 -1.83
C LEU A 107 14.56 8.86 -1.61
N VAL A 108 13.53 8.38 -0.91
CA VAL A 108 12.37 9.20 -0.53
C VAL A 108 12.79 10.36 0.37
N GLY A 109 13.66 10.11 1.36
CA GLY A 109 14.19 11.15 2.24
C GLY A 109 15.03 12.20 1.51
N GLY A 110 15.85 11.78 0.55
CA GLY A 110 16.60 12.67 -0.34
C GLY A 110 15.67 13.51 -1.22
N LEU A 111 14.66 12.89 -1.83
CA LEU A 111 13.66 13.57 -2.64
C LEU A 111 12.89 14.63 -1.82
N ALA A 112 12.54 14.32 -0.57
CA ALA A 112 11.86 15.25 0.32
C ALA A 112 12.74 16.45 0.69
N ARG A 113 14.05 16.24 0.84
CA ARG A 113 15.03 17.29 1.13
C ARG A 113 15.26 18.21 -0.08
N ASP A 114 15.40 17.63 -1.27
CA ASP A 114 15.84 18.37 -2.46
C ASP A 114 14.66 18.95 -3.26
N CYS A 115 13.53 18.23 -3.35
CA CYS A 115 12.34 18.63 -4.12
C CYS A 115 11.12 18.98 -3.26
N GLY A 116 11.24 18.90 -1.93
CA GLY A 116 10.17 19.19 -0.99
C GLY A 116 9.27 18.00 -0.67
N LYS A 117 8.56 18.11 0.47
CA LYS A 117 7.73 17.03 1.03
C LYS A 117 6.59 16.62 0.10
N ASP A 118 5.91 17.59 -0.52
CA ASP A 118 4.75 17.29 -1.39
C ASP A 118 5.13 16.39 -2.56
N ARG A 119 6.32 16.60 -3.15
CA ARG A 119 6.80 15.77 -4.25
C ARG A 119 7.18 14.36 -3.79
N ALA A 120 7.76 14.23 -2.60
CA ALA A 120 8.03 12.94 -1.99
C ALA A 120 6.73 12.17 -1.67
N CYS A 121 5.70 12.85 -1.17
CA CYS A 121 4.39 12.23 -0.92
C CYS A 121 3.75 11.70 -2.21
N LEU A 122 3.83 12.46 -3.32
CA LEU A 122 3.37 12.00 -4.63
C LEU A 122 4.14 10.77 -5.11
N PHE A 123 5.46 10.72 -4.91
CA PHE A 123 6.26 9.54 -5.22
C PHE A 123 5.81 8.32 -4.41
N VAL A 124 5.62 8.47 -3.10
CA VAL A 124 5.14 7.37 -2.24
C VAL A 124 3.76 6.89 -2.69
N ARG A 125 2.84 7.81 -3.01
CA ARG A 125 1.52 7.45 -3.53
C ARG A 125 1.62 6.68 -4.85
N ASP A 126 2.40 7.17 -5.80
CA ASP A 126 2.41 6.60 -7.15
C ASP A 126 3.23 5.29 -7.25
N PHE A 127 4.20 5.04 -6.36
CA PHE A 127 5.02 3.82 -6.37
C PHE A 127 4.70 2.81 -5.27
N VAL A 128 4.48 3.28 -4.03
CA VAL A 128 4.24 2.41 -2.87
C VAL A 128 2.76 2.07 -2.75
N LEU A 129 1.87 3.07 -2.74
CA LEU A 129 0.43 2.81 -2.64
C LEU A 129 -0.12 2.06 -3.87
N ALA A 130 0.50 2.24 -5.04
CA ALA A 130 0.18 1.49 -6.24
C ALA A 130 0.36 -0.03 -6.09
N GLN A 131 1.15 -0.51 -5.12
CA GLN A 131 1.30 -1.94 -4.83
C GLN A 131 0.03 -2.60 -4.23
N LEU A 132 -0.96 -1.80 -3.85
CA LEU A 132 -2.29 -2.29 -3.46
C LEU A 132 -3.20 -2.56 -4.66
N VAL A 133 -2.89 -2.01 -5.84
CA VAL A 133 -3.72 -2.20 -7.02
C VAL A 133 -3.69 -3.68 -7.42
N GLY A 134 -4.87 -4.28 -7.55
CA GLY A 134 -5.03 -5.70 -7.87
C GLY A 134 -4.90 -6.66 -6.68
N LYS A 135 -4.69 -6.16 -5.46
CA LYS A 135 -4.75 -6.97 -4.23
C LYS A 135 -6.10 -6.77 -3.53
N ASP A 136 -6.66 -7.84 -2.97
CA ASP A 136 -7.81 -7.72 -2.09
C ASP A 136 -7.32 -7.22 -0.72
N VAL A 137 -7.75 -6.01 -0.36
CA VAL A 137 -7.39 -5.39 0.91
C VAL A 137 -8.01 -6.18 2.08
N ASN A 138 -9.12 -6.86 1.84
CA ASN A 138 -9.78 -7.70 2.86
C ASN A 138 -9.01 -8.99 3.16
N GLU A 139 -7.99 -9.34 2.38
CA GLU A 139 -7.07 -10.45 2.69
C GLU A 139 -5.91 -9.98 3.60
N LEU A 140 -5.63 -8.67 3.64
CA LEU A 140 -4.53 -8.12 4.44
C LEU A 140 -4.84 -8.12 5.93
N TRP A 141 -6.11 -8.13 6.33
CA TRP A 141 -6.52 -8.31 7.72
C TRP A 141 -7.67 -9.30 7.83
N VAL A 142 -7.65 -10.08 8.91
CA VAL A 142 -8.76 -10.95 9.26
C VAL A 142 -9.67 -10.22 10.24
N VAL A 143 -10.97 -10.16 9.93
CA VAL A 143 -11.97 -9.65 10.87
C VAL A 143 -12.36 -10.78 11.82
N ASP A 144 -11.92 -10.66 13.07
CA ASP A 144 -12.36 -11.55 14.14
C ASP A 144 -13.83 -11.33 14.46
N LYS A 145 -14.59 -12.44 14.49
CA LYS A 145 -16.01 -12.47 14.86
C LYS A 145 -16.86 -11.40 14.13
N PRO A 146 -17.06 -11.55 12.80
CA PRO A 146 -17.69 -10.51 11.99
C PRO A 146 -19.14 -10.22 12.39
N ILE A 147 -19.87 -11.20 12.92
CA ILE A 147 -21.26 -11.03 13.36
C ILE A 147 -21.34 -10.09 14.58
N GLU A 148 -20.49 -10.31 15.60
CA GLU A 148 -20.43 -9.46 16.80
C GLU A 148 -19.98 -8.04 16.45
N ARG A 149 -19.00 -7.91 15.55
CA ARG A 149 -18.52 -6.62 15.02
C ARG A 149 -19.65 -5.86 14.32
N LEU A 150 -20.41 -6.52 13.44
CA LEU A 150 -21.54 -5.92 12.74
C LEU A 150 -22.64 -5.46 13.70
N ALA A 151 -22.98 -6.29 14.70
CA ALA A 151 -23.97 -5.94 15.71
C ALA A 151 -23.56 -4.70 16.52
N SER A 152 -22.30 -4.66 16.98
CA SER A 152 -21.73 -3.52 17.72
C SER A 152 -21.74 -2.24 16.89
N LEU A 153 -21.43 -2.35 15.60
CA LEU A 153 -21.40 -1.24 14.66
C LEU A 153 -22.82 -0.67 14.44
N LEU A 154 -23.82 -1.53 14.23
CA LEU A 154 -25.21 -1.09 14.06
C LEU A 154 -25.76 -0.45 15.34
N GLN A 155 -25.44 -1.03 16.51
CA GLN A 155 -25.82 -0.45 17.80
C GLN A 155 -25.21 0.94 18.00
N GLY A 156 -23.94 1.14 17.63
CA GLY A 156 -23.27 2.44 17.69
C GLY A 156 -23.89 3.51 16.78
N GLN A 157 -24.59 3.10 15.72
CA GLN A 157 -25.30 3.98 14.79
C GLN A 157 -26.79 4.14 15.14
N GLY A 158 -27.27 3.49 16.21
CA GLY A 158 -28.67 3.50 16.60
C GLY A 158 -29.61 2.76 15.63
N MET A 159 -29.07 1.84 14.82
CA MET A 159 -29.85 1.04 13.87
C MET A 159 -30.40 -0.23 14.55
N SER A 160 -31.46 -0.80 13.96
CA SER A 160 -32.00 -2.09 14.39
C SER A 160 -30.97 -3.23 14.22
N PRO A 161 -31.01 -4.26 15.09
CA PRO A 161 -30.09 -5.39 15.00
C PRO A 161 -30.22 -6.10 13.66
N ALA A 162 -29.12 -6.66 13.17
CA ALA A 162 -29.11 -7.39 11.91
C ALA A 162 -29.67 -8.81 12.08
N GLU A 163 -30.70 -9.13 11.32
CA GLU A 163 -31.32 -10.45 11.26
C GLU A 163 -30.76 -11.24 10.06
N PRO A 164 -30.11 -12.39 10.29
CA PRO A 164 -29.71 -13.29 9.20
C PRO A 164 -30.94 -14.03 8.65
N ARG A 165 -31.05 -14.12 7.32
CA ARG A 165 -32.09 -14.89 6.61
C ARG A 165 -31.48 -15.72 5.50
N LEU A 166 -31.94 -16.97 5.38
CA LEU A 166 -31.62 -17.81 4.24
C LEU A 166 -32.33 -17.27 3.00
N LEU A 167 -31.57 -16.90 1.98
CA LEU A 167 -32.08 -16.39 0.71
C LEU A 167 -32.42 -17.53 -0.24
N TRP A 168 -31.49 -18.47 -0.38
CA TRP A 168 -31.64 -19.69 -1.17
C TRP A 168 -30.64 -20.75 -0.70
N ASP A 169 -30.94 -22.00 -0.98
CA ASP A 169 -30.06 -23.14 -0.77
C ASP A 169 -30.08 -24.08 -1.99
N SER A 170 -28.99 -24.82 -2.17
CA SER A 170 -28.84 -25.81 -3.22
C SER A 170 -28.10 -27.03 -2.67
N GLY A 171 -28.51 -28.22 -3.09
CA GLY A 171 -27.78 -29.45 -2.78
C GLY A 171 -27.67 -29.78 -1.30
N ARG A 172 -28.67 -29.45 -0.46
CA ARG A 172 -28.63 -29.62 1.02
C ARG A 172 -28.14 -30.99 1.52
N THR A 173 -28.44 -32.05 0.77
CA THR A 173 -28.12 -33.44 1.12
C THR A 173 -26.85 -33.95 0.42
N THR A 174 -26.20 -33.12 -0.38
CA THR A 174 -25.00 -33.47 -1.15
C THR A 174 -23.74 -32.98 -0.44
N LEU A 175 -22.59 -33.53 -0.82
CA LEU A 175 -21.28 -33.05 -0.35
C LEU A 175 -21.02 -31.59 -0.74
N GLU A 176 -21.52 -31.17 -1.90
CA GLU A 176 -21.35 -29.83 -2.46
C GLU A 176 -22.59 -28.95 -2.17
N ALA A 177 -23.05 -28.97 -0.90
CA ALA A 177 -24.14 -28.12 -0.47
C ALA A 177 -23.74 -26.64 -0.52
N SER A 178 -24.68 -25.78 -0.89
CA SER A 178 -24.46 -24.33 -1.00
C SER A 178 -25.62 -23.58 -0.37
N TYR A 179 -25.31 -22.71 0.59
CA TYR A 179 -26.28 -21.90 1.31
C TYR A 179 -25.96 -20.42 1.09
N CYS A 180 -26.97 -19.63 0.73
CA CYS A 180 -26.84 -18.20 0.60
C CYS A 180 -27.62 -17.49 1.71
N VAL A 181 -26.91 -16.74 2.54
CA VAL A 181 -27.49 -16.01 3.67
C VAL A 181 -27.32 -14.52 3.45
N GLY A 182 -28.36 -13.75 3.79
CA GLY A 182 -28.34 -12.29 3.79
C GLY A 182 -28.67 -11.72 5.16
N PHE A 183 -27.97 -10.64 5.55
CA PHE A 183 -28.29 -9.88 6.75
C PHE A 183 -29.22 -8.71 6.43
N TYR A 184 -30.33 -8.62 7.16
CA TYR A 184 -31.28 -7.53 7.04
C TYR A 184 -31.31 -6.68 8.31
N SER A 185 -31.37 -5.35 8.15
CA SER A 185 -31.73 -4.42 9.23
C SER A 185 -32.83 -3.49 8.71
N ASP A 186 -33.93 -3.36 9.46
CA ASP A 186 -35.11 -2.58 9.06
C ASP A 186 -35.61 -2.89 7.64
N LYS A 187 -35.65 -4.19 7.28
CA LYS A 187 -36.03 -4.71 5.95
C LYS A 187 -35.09 -4.30 4.80
N LYS A 188 -33.93 -3.72 5.09
CA LYS A 188 -32.87 -3.42 4.11
C LYS A 188 -31.78 -4.47 4.18
N LEU A 189 -31.39 -5.02 3.03
CA LEU A 189 -30.28 -5.96 2.92
C LEU A 189 -28.96 -5.21 3.12
N LEU A 190 -28.20 -5.60 4.14
CA LEU A 190 -26.88 -5.03 4.43
C LEU A 190 -25.78 -5.73 3.61
N GLY A 191 -25.82 -7.06 3.58
CA GLY A 191 -24.81 -7.90 2.93
C GLY A 191 -25.31 -9.31 2.73
N SER A 192 -24.72 -10.04 1.80
CA SER A 192 -25.10 -11.41 1.47
C SER A 192 -23.90 -12.19 0.95
N SER A 193 -23.78 -13.45 1.37
CA SER A 193 -22.74 -14.34 0.86
C SER A 193 -23.21 -15.79 0.83
N VAL A 194 -22.49 -16.58 0.04
CA VAL A 194 -22.64 -18.02 -0.06
C VAL A 194 -21.61 -18.71 0.86
N GLY A 195 -21.97 -19.87 1.38
CA GLY A 195 -21.09 -20.77 2.12
C GLY A 195 -21.49 -22.24 1.96
N GLU A 196 -20.57 -23.13 2.32
CA GLU A 196 -20.77 -24.59 2.32
C GLU A 196 -21.70 -25.06 3.45
N THR A 197 -21.69 -24.36 4.59
CA THR A 197 -22.65 -24.52 5.68
C THR A 197 -23.38 -23.21 5.96
N VAL A 198 -24.48 -23.30 6.71
CA VAL A 198 -25.27 -22.12 7.10
C VAL A 198 -24.44 -21.17 7.98
N GLU A 199 -23.61 -21.71 8.86
CA GLU A 199 -22.73 -20.93 9.76
C GLU A 199 -21.66 -20.18 8.97
N ILE A 200 -21.02 -20.84 8.01
CA ILE A 200 -20.01 -20.20 7.14
C ILE A 200 -20.68 -19.14 6.26
N ALA A 201 -21.85 -19.43 5.69
CA ALA A 201 -22.61 -18.47 4.90
C ALA A 201 -22.99 -17.23 5.73
N GLN A 202 -23.41 -17.40 6.99
CA GLN A 202 -23.66 -16.30 7.93
C GLN A 202 -22.38 -15.49 8.18
N GLU A 203 -21.28 -16.14 8.52
CA GLU A 203 -20.02 -15.46 8.82
C GLU A 203 -19.52 -14.63 7.62
N MET A 204 -19.60 -15.21 6.41
CA MET A 204 -19.21 -14.54 5.17
C MET A 204 -20.18 -13.42 4.79
N ALA A 205 -21.48 -13.58 5.03
CA ALA A 205 -22.47 -12.52 4.81
C ALA A 205 -22.25 -11.33 5.75
N ALA A 206 -21.84 -11.58 7.01
CA ALA A 206 -21.47 -10.53 7.94
C ALA A 206 -20.19 -9.79 7.50
N ARG A 207 -19.19 -10.51 6.96
CA ARG A 207 -18.00 -9.89 6.36
C ARG A 207 -18.37 -9.02 5.17
N ASP A 208 -19.23 -9.50 4.28
CA ASP A 208 -19.72 -8.71 3.14
C ASP A 208 -20.41 -7.43 3.62
N ALA A 209 -21.33 -7.52 4.59
CA ALA A 209 -21.99 -6.34 5.17
C ALA A 209 -20.99 -5.31 5.74
N LEU A 210 -19.95 -5.78 6.45
CA LEU A 210 -18.88 -4.90 6.96
C LEU A 210 -18.06 -4.27 5.83
N ARG A 211 -17.73 -5.03 4.78
CA ARG A 211 -16.99 -4.51 3.61
C ARG A 211 -17.76 -3.39 2.93
N ARG A 212 -19.06 -3.57 2.70
CA ARG A 212 -19.93 -2.53 2.14
C ARG A 212 -20.00 -1.30 3.03
N TRP A 213 -20.12 -1.50 4.35
CA TRP A 213 -20.12 -0.40 5.31
C TRP A 213 -18.84 0.44 5.26
N TYR A 214 -17.69 -0.22 5.12
CA TYR A 214 -16.39 0.45 5.04
C TYR A 214 -16.05 1.00 3.64
N GLY A 215 -16.90 0.75 2.63
CA GLY A 215 -16.64 1.16 1.24
C GLY A 215 -15.54 0.34 0.56
N LEU A 216 -15.29 -0.89 1.01
CA LEU A 216 -14.25 -1.80 0.53
C LEU A 216 -14.78 -2.85 -0.45
N GLU A 217 -15.82 -2.49 -1.20
CA GLU A 217 -16.42 -3.36 -2.20
C GLU A 217 -15.48 -3.58 -3.40
N LEU A 218 -15.63 -4.71 -4.08
CA LEU A 218 -14.82 -5.05 -5.27
C LEU A 218 -15.08 -4.11 -6.45
N ASN A 219 -16.31 -3.61 -6.57
CA ASN A 219 -16.80 -2.69 -7.62
C ASN A 219 -16.62 -1.21 -7.25
N ARG A 220 -15.81 -0.88 -6.24
CA ARG A 220 -15.56 0.50 -5.82
C ARG A 220 -14.82 1.31 -6.90
N ALA A 221 -14.90 2.63 -6.76
CA ALA A 221 -14.06 3.53 -7.55
C ALA A 221 -12.56 3.26 -7.29
N PRO A 222 -11.72 3.25 -8.33
CA PRO A 222 -10.29 3.04 -8.17
C PRO A 222 -9.68 4.18 -7.35
N LEU A 223 -8.57 3.89 -6.67
CA LEU A 223 -7.78 4.92 -6.01
C LEU A 223 -7.29 5.94 -7.05
N SER A 224 -7.37 7.23 -6.72
CA SER A 224 -6.95 8.31 -7.61
C SER A 224 -5.43 8.47 -7.58
N PHE A 225 -4.77 8.12 -8.69
CA PHE A 225 -3.32 8.27 -8.86
C PHE A 225 -2.98 9.42 -9.83
N GLY A 226 -1.70 9.81 -9.87
CA GLY A 226 -1.19 10.80 -10.80
C GLY A 226 -1.80 12.20 -10.66
N ARG A 227 -2.02 12.89 -11.78
CA ARG A 227 -2.52 14.27 -11.83
C ARG A 227 -3.92 14.41 -11.21
N GLN A 228 -4.79 13.43 -11.46
CA GLN A 228 -6.15 13.40 -10.92
C GLN A 228 -6.16 13.32 -9.39
N GLY A 229 -5.30 12.50 -8.79
CA GLY A 229 -5.17 12.44 -7.33
C GLY A 229 -4.57 13.73 -6.74
N GLY A 230 -3.70 14.44 -7.48
CA GLY A 230 -3.15 15.72 -7.04
C GLY A 230 -4.15 16.88 -7.11
N GLU A 231 -5.01 16.89 -8.13
CA GLU A 231 -6.07 17.89 -8.30
C GLU A 231 -7.17 17.71 -7.25
N LEU A 232 -7.61 16.47 -6.97
CA LEU A 232 -8.59 16.17 -5.92
C LEU A 232 -8.07 16.51 -4.51
N ALA A 233 -6.80 16.24 -4.22
CA ALA A 233 -6.18 16.66 -2.95
C ALA A 233 -6.06 18.19 -2.86
N GLY A 234 -5.80 18.86 -3.98
CA GLY A 234 -5.78 20.32 -4.07
C GLY A 234 -7.17 20.94 -3.83
N GLU A 235 -8.23 20.37 -4.41
CA GLU A 235 -9.62 20.80 -4.19
C GLU A 235 -10.08 20.54 -2.76
N ALA A 236 -9.78 19.36 -2.19
CA ALA A 236 -10.09 19.05 -0.80
C ALA A 236 -9.43 20.04 0.17
N LYS A 237 -8.18 20.44 -0.11
CA LYS A 237 -7.45 21.43 0.69
C LYS A 237 -8.05 22.85 0.55
N ARG A 238 -8.60 23.20 -0.62
CA ARG A 238 -9.30 24.49 -0.83
C ARG A 238 -10.63 24.55 -0.10
N LEU A 239 -11.44 23.50 -0.19
CA LEU A 239 -12.71 23.38 0.53
C LEU A 239 -12.52 23.41 2.05
N ALA A 240 -11.48 22.75 2.56
CA ALA A 240 -11.15 22.79 3.99
C ALA A 240 -10.77 24.21 4.46
N VAL A 241 -10.03 24.97 3.65
CA VAL A 241 -9.66 26.36 3.95
C VAL A 241 -10.91 27.26 3.97
N GLU A 242 -11.81 27.13 2.99
CA GLU A 242 -13.07 27.89 2.93
C GLU A 242 -13.99 27.61 4.13
N THR A 243 -14.05 26.36 4.62
CA THR A 243 -14.83 26.00 5.83
C THR A 243 -14.19 26.44 7.16
N SER A 244 -12.94 26.92 7.13
CA SER A 244 -12.18 27.32 8.33
C SER A 244 -12.06 28.84 8.51
N THR A 245 -12.52 29.61 7.52
CA THR A 245 -12.70 31.07 7.64
C THR A 245 -14.07 31.36 8.24
N PRO A 246 -14.16 32.07 9.39
CA PRO A 246 -15.43 32.46 10.00
C PRO A 246 -16.20 33.50 9.18
#